data_AF-A0A377LVU6-F1
#
_entry.id   AF-A0A377LVU6-F1
#
_cell.length_a   1.000
_cell.length_b   1.000
_cell.length_c   1.000
_cell.angle_alpha   90.00
_cell.angle_beta   90.00
_cell.angle_gamma   90.00
#
_symmetry.space_group_name_H-M   'P 1'
#
loop_
_entity.id
_entity.type
_entity.pdbx_description
1 polymer ?
#
loop_
_entity_poly.entity_id
_entity_poly.type
_entity_poly.pdbx_seq_one_letter_code
_entity_poly.pdbx_strand_id
1 'polypeptide(L)' 'MQTVKHSAMALFLAVITFTAGAHPHSFISLKTELVTDGTQLSGLKMRWTMG' A
#
# COMPACT_ATOMS: atom_id res chain seq x y z
N MET A 1 3.75 15.22 41.50
CA MET A 1 2.54 15.20 40.64
C MET A 1 2.81 15.62 39.19
N GLN A 2 3.54 16.71 38.92
CA GLN A 2 3.78 17.19 37.54
C GLN A 2 4.51 16.17 36.64
N THR A 3 5.55 15.51 37.14
CA THR A 3 6.28 14.48 36.38
C THR A 3 5.39 13.32 35.96
N VAL A 4 4.49 12.87 36.86
CA VAL A 4 3.52 11.80 36.57
C VAL A 4 2.56 12.22 35.47
N LYS A 5 2.11 13.48 35.47
CA LYS A 5 1.24 14.02 34.41
C LYS A 5 1.95 14.08 33.07
N HIS A 6 3.21 14.52 33.04
CA HIS A 6 3.99 14.57 31.80
C HIS A 6 4.27 13.18 31.25
N SER A 7 4.60 12.21 32.10
CA SER A 7 4.79 10.82 31.69
C SER A 7 3.51 10.18 31.16
N ALA A 8 2.36 10.43 31.81
CA ALA A 8 1.06 9.96 31.33
C ALA A 8 0.70 10.57 29.97
N MET A 9 0.99 11.87 29.78
CA MET A 9 0.76 12.55 28.50
C MET A 9 1.67 11.98 27.40
N ALA A 10 2.96 11.79 27.68
CA ALA A 10 3.90 11.20 26.74
C ALA A 10 3.50 9.78 26.32
N LEU A 11 3.05 8.96 27.27
CA LEU A 11 2.55 7.61 27.00
C LEU A 11 1.28 7.64 26.12
N PHE A 12 0.35 8.54 26.42
CA PHE A 12 -0.87 8.73 25.64
C PHE A 12 -0.57 9.14 24.19
N LEU A 13 0.34 10.10 23.98
CA LEU A 13 0.75 10.50 22.63
C LEU A 13 1.46 9.37 21.88
N ALA A 14 2.31 8.58 22.56
CA ALA A 14 3.00 7.44 21.96
C ALA A 14 2.00 6.39 21.43
N VAL A 15 0.95 6.06 22.20
CA VAL A 15 -0.08 5.10 21.76
C VAL A 15 -0.83 5.57 20.51
N ILE A 16 -1.12 6.87 20.40
CA ILE A 16 -1.82 7.43 19.24
C ILE A 16 -0.94 7.40 17.98
N THR A 17 0.37 7.58 18.11
CA THR A 17 1.27 7.52 16.94
C THR A 17 1.36 6.13 16.28
N PHE A 18 1.00 5.06 16.99
CA PHE A 18 0.99 3.70 16.43
C PHE A 18 -0.19 3.42 15.49
N THR A 19 -1.24 4.24 15.49
CA THR A 19 -2.42 4.02 14.63
C THR A 19 -2.22 4.51 13.20
N ALA A 20 -1.08 5.12 12.88
CA ALA A 20 -0.66 5.39 11.50
C ALA A 20 -0.06 4.13 10.84
N GLY A 21 -0.73 2.99 10.98
CA GLY A 21 -0.46 1.84 10.15
C GLY A 21 -0.95 2.16 8.74
N ALA A 22 -0.06 2.14 7.75
CA ALA A 22 -0.47 2.21 6.35
C ALA A 22 -1.52 1.12 6.12
N HIS A 23 -2.78 1.49 5.86
CA HIS A 23 -3.78 0.56 5.38
C HIS A 23 -3.21 -0.10 4.12
N PRO A 24 -3.41 -1.40 3.88
CA PRO A 24 -2.93 -2.02 2.64
C PRO A 24 -3.52 -1.25 1.47
N HIS A 25 -2.71 -0.41 0.83
CA HIS A 25 -3.06 0.15 -0.45
C HIS A 25 -3.10 -1.05 -1.37
N SER A 26 -4.30 -1.53 -1.70
CA SER A 26 -4.48 -2.49 -2.77
C SER A 26 -3.82 -1.89 -4.00
N PHE A 27 -2.64 -2.40 -4.36
CA PHE A 27 -1.88 -1.89 -5.49
C PHE A 27 -2.52 -2.44 -6.75
N ILE A 28 -2.97 -1.53 -7.62
CA ILE A 28 -3.40 -1.90 -8.96
C ILE A 28 -2.13 -2.15 -9.79
N SER A 29 -1.92 -3.40 -10.19
CA SER A 29 -0.83 -3.77 -11.09
C SER A 29 -1.37 -4.05 -12.49
N LEU A 30 -0.74 -3.46 -13.51
CA LEU A 30 -1.01 -3.78 -14.91
C LEU A 30 -0.01 -4.81 -15.40
N LYS A 31 -0.50 -5.95 -15.89
CA LYS A 31 0.31 -6.94 -16.61
C LYS A 31 0.00 -6.86 -18.09
N THR A 32 1.03 -6.65 -18.90
CA THR A 32 0.92 -6.58 -20.37
C THR A 32 1.67 -7.73 -21.00
N GLU A 33 0.99 -8.50 -21.82
CA GLU A 33 1.53 -9.61 -22.61
C GLU A 33 1.45 -9.27 -24.10
N LEU A 34 2.51 -9.55 -24.85
CA LEU A 34 2.51 -9.40 -26.31
C LEU A 34 1.67 -10.53 -26.92
N VAL A 35 0.80 -10.17 -27.86
CA VAL A 35 0.04 -11.13 -28.66
C VAL A 35 0.60 -11.10 -30.08
N THR A 36 1.00 -12.26 -30.58
CA THR A 36 1.59 -12.41 -31.91
C THR A 36 0.74 -13.35 -32.76
N ASP A 37 0.63 -13.04 -34.05
CA ASP A 37 0.11 -13.93 -35.08
C ASP A 37 1.22 -14.24 -36.08
N GLY A 38 1.72 -15.48 -36.05
CA GLY A 38 2.93 -15.87 -36.76
C GLY A 38 4.15 -15.05 -36.33
N THR A 39 4.72 -14.28 -37.25
CA THR A 39 5.86 -13.39 -37.01
C THR A 39 5.46 -11.93 -36.78
N GLN A 40 4.17 -11.60 -36.85
CA GLN A 40 3.68 -10.24 -36.64
C GLN A 40 3.11 -10.05 -35.24
N LEU A 41 3.42 -8.91 -34.65
CA LEU A 41 2.75 -8.44 -33.44
C LEU A 41 1.31 -8.07 -33.80
N SER A 42 0.35 -8.77 -33.21
CA SER A 42 -1.09 -8.57 -33.46
C SER A 42 -1.77 -7.76 -32.34
N GLY A 43 -1.17 -7.67 -31.15
CA GLY A 43 -1.68 -6.78 -30.11
C GLY A 43 -1.00 -6.89 -28.76
N LEU A 44 -1.61 -6.23 -27.77
CA LEU A 44 -1.23 -6.25 -26.37
C LEU A 44 -2.40 -6.74 -25.53
N LYS A 45 -2.21 -7.84 -24.81
CA LYS A 45 -3.17 -8.33 -23.82
C LYS A 45 -2.83 -7.71 -22.48
N MET A 46 -3.74 -6.89 -21.95
CA MET A 46 -3.55 -6.19 -20.70
C MET A 46 -4.51 -6.73 -19.63
N ARG A 47 -3.99 -7.06 -18.44
CA ARG A 47 -4.81 -7.48 -17.29
C ARG A 47 -4.46 -6.67 -16.06
N TRP A 48 -5.48 -6.11 -15.43
CA TRP A 48 -5.39 -5.46 -14.14
C TRP A 48 -5.53 -6.49 -13.04
N THR A 49 -4.62 -6.48 -12.06
CA THR A 49 -4.72 -7.33 -10.87
C THR A 49 -4.72 -6.46 -9.63
N MET A 50 -5.63 -6.78 -8.71
CA MET A 50 -5.64 -6.23 -7.35
C MET A 50 -4.97 -7.26 -6.43
N GLY A 51 -3.95 -6.82 -5.68
CA GLY A 51 -3.25 -7.62 -4.67
C GLY A 51 -3.93 -7.56 -3.31
#